data_AF-A0A7C7UFB2-F1
#
_entry.id   AF-A0A7C7UFB2-F1
#
_cell.length_a   1.000
_cell.length_b   1.000
_cell.length_c   1.000
_cell.angle_alpha   90.00
_cell.angle_beta   90.00
_cell.angle_gamma   90.00
#
_symmetry.space_group_name_H-M   'P 1'
#
loop_
_entity.id
_entity.type
_entity.pdbx_description
1 polymer ?
#
loop_
_entity_poly.entity_id
_entity_poly.type
_entity_poly.pdbx_seq_one_letter_code
_entity_poly.pdbx_strand_id
1 'polypeptide(L)' 'MFDSLSERLGQTVRNLRGVGRLSDENIKDALREVRMALLEADVALPVVKAFIDRVRERAL' A
#
# COMPACT_ATOMS: atom_id res chain seq x y z
N MET A 1 5.27 17.85 5.04
CA MET A 1 6.17 17.12 4.11
C MET A 1 5.69 15.68 3.86
N PHE A 2 5.20 14.96 4.88
CA PHE A 2 4.59 13.62 4.72
C PHE A 2 3.08 13.66 4.42
N ASP A 3 2.51 14.83 4.16
CA ASP A 3 1.07 15.01 4.02
C ASP A 3 0.53 14.32 2.75
N SER A 4 1.26 14.42 1.64
CA SER A 4 0.91 13.73 0.38
C SER A 4 0.98 12.20 0.50
N LEU A 5 1.96 11.68 1.23
CA LEU A 5 2.08 10.26 1.54
C LEU A 5 0.93 9.78 2.43
N SER A 6 0.62 10.54 3.48
CA SER A 6 -0.43 10.24 4.43
C SER A 6 -1.81 10.23 3.76
N GLU A 7 -2.05 11.15 2.84
CA GLU A 7 -3.28 11.23 2.06
C GLU A 7 -3.45 10.03 1.12
N ARG A 8 -2.40 9.66 0.36
CA ARG A 8 -2.42 8.50 -0.56
C ARG A 8 -2.63 7.19 0.18
N LEU A 9 -1.89 6.96 1.26
CA LEU A 9 -2.06 5.76 2.09
C LEU A 9 -3.47 5.71 2.72
N GLY A 10 -3.98 6.86 3.18
CA GLY A 10 -5.33 6.96 3.70
C GLY A 10 -6.40 6.66 2.65
N GLN A 11 -6.16 7.01 1.38
CA GLN A 11 -7.07 6.67 0.29
C GLN A 11 -7.04 5.17 -0.03
N THR A 12 -5.87 4.56 -0.15
CA THR A 12 -5.76 3.12 -0.43
C THR A 12 -6.38 2.27 0.68
N VAL A 13 -6.20 2.66 1.96
CA VAL A 13 -6.86 1.97 3.09
C VAL A 13 -8.37 2.17 3.06
N ARG A 14 -8.87 3.33 2.65
CA ARG A 14 -10.31 3.57 2.48
C ARG A 14 -10.91 2.72 1.36
N ASN A 15 -10.21 2.56 0.25
CA ASN A 15 -10.64 1.69 -0.85
C ASN A 15 -10.78 0.22 -0.40
N LEU A 16 -9.96 -0.20 0.57
CA LEU A 16 -10.07 -1.54 1.18
C LEU A 16 -11.17 -1.61 2.26
N ARG A 17 -11.44 -0.53 2.99
CA ARG A 17 -12.50 -0.43 4.01
C ARG A 17 -13.88 -0.32 3.35
N GLY A 18 -14.46 -1.46 3.02
CA GLY A 18 -15.79 -1.56 2.39
C GLY A 18 -15.92 -2.81 1.53
N VAL A 19 -14.80 -3.42 1.17
CA VAL A 19 -14.75 -4.72 0.51
C VAL A 19 -14.96 -5.76 1.60
N GLY A 20 -16.21 -6.22 1.79
CA GLY A 20 -16.63 -7.10 2.89
C GLY A 20 -15.81 -8.38 3.08
N ARG A 21 -15.00 -8.76 2.08
CA ARG A 21 -13.96 -9.77 2.18
C ARG A 21 -12.73 -9.35 1.37
N LEU A 22 -11.55 -9.43 1.97
CA LEU A 22 -10.29 -9.25 1.25
C LEU A 22 -10.07 -10.48 0.34
N SER A 23 -9.86 -10.25 -0.95
CA SER A 23 -9.42 -11.26 -1.91
C SER A 23 -7.97 -10.99 -2.31
N ASP A 24 -7.27 -12.00 -2.84
CA ASP A 24 -5.91 -11.87 -3.36
C ASP A 24 -5.77 -10.78 -4.42
N GLU A 25 -6.82 -10.59 -5.23
CA GLU A 25 -6.86 -9.58 -6.28
C GLU A 25 -6.88 -8.17 -5.68
N ASN A 26 -7.79 -7.93 -4.73
CA ASN A 26 -7.95 -6.63 -4.07
C ASN A 26 -6.70 -6.25 -3.26
N ILE A 27 -6.06 -7.23 -2.61
CA ILE A 27 -4.81 -7.05 -1.87
C ILE A 27 -3.68 -6.70 -2.84
N LYS A 28 -3.56 -7.38 -3.99
CA LYS A 28 -2.53 -7.08 -5.00
C LYS A 28 -2.64 -5.66 -5.54
N ASP A 29 -3.86 -5.23 -5.84
CA ASP A 29 -4.08 -3.88 -6.38
C ASP A 29 -3.76 -2.79 -5.35
N ALA A 30 -4.20 -2.97 -4.10
CA ALA A 30 -3.84 -2.05 -3.03
C ALA A 30 -2.32 -2.01 -2.76
N LEU A 31 -1.62 -3.15 -2.77
CA LEU A 31 -0.16 -3.18 -2.62
C LEU A 31 0.56 -2.46 -3.77
N ARG A 32 -0.01 -2.50 -4.99
CA ARG A 32 0.53 -1.77 -6.13
C ARG A 32 0.40 -0.25 -5.94
N GLU A 33 -0.75 0.23 -5.46
CA GLU A 33 -0.95 1.65 -5.13
C GLU A 33 0.01 2.13 -4.04
N VAL A 34 0.14 1.37 -2.95
CA VAL A 34 1.07 1.67 -1.86
C VAL A 34 2.51 1.74 -2.36
N ARG A 35 2.92 0.82 -3.22
CA ARG A 35 4.26 0.85 -3.84
C ARG A 35 4.49 2.13 -4.63
N MET A 36 3.52 2.57 -5.43
CA MET A 36 3.66 3.81 -6.20
C MET A 36 3.75 5.03 -5.28
N ALA A 37 2.89 5.11 -4.26
CA ALA A 37 2.91 6.20 -3.29
C ALA A 37 4.25 6.31 -2.55
N LEU A 38 4.88 5.18 -2.21
CA LEU A 38 6.19 5.17 -1.56
C LEU A 38 7.30 5.64 -2.51
N LEU A 39 7.27 5.20 -3.78
CA LEU A 39 8.28 5.61 -4.76
C LEU A 39 8.16 7.11 -5.11
N GLU A 40 6.94 7.62 -5.23
CA GLU A 40 6.70 9.06 -5.45
C GLU A 40 7.11 9.95 -4.27
N ALA A 41 7.17 9.38 -3.06
CA ALA A 41 7.64 10.05 -1.86
C ALA A 41 9.17 9.93 -1.67
N ASP A 42 9.91 9.61 -2.73
CA ASP A 42 11.37 9.42 -2.74
C ASP A 42 11.87 8.35 -1.75
N VAL A 43 11.05 7.34 -1.44
CA VAL A 43 11.48 6.22 -0.59
C VAL A 43 12.39 5.27 -1.36
N ALA A 44 13.52 4.90 -0.76
CA ALA A 44 14.49 4.01 -1.36
C ALA A 44 13.89 2.63 -1.72
N LEU A 45 14.19 2.14 -2.92
CA LEU A 45 13.66 0.88 -3.45
C LEU A 45 13.83 -0.35 -2.52
N PRO A 46 14.97 -0.54 -1.80
CA PRO A 46 15.11 -1.64 -0.85
C PRO A 46 14.09 -1.58 0.30
N VAL A 47 13.78 -0.35 0.76
CA VAL A 47 12.80 -0.10 1.84
C VAL A 47 11.39 -0.40 1.34
N VAL A 48 11.05 0.08 0.14
CA VAL A 48 9.73 -0.18 -0.47
C VAL A 48 9.50 -1.68 -0.64
N LYS A 49 10.50 -2.41 -1.15
CA LYS A 49 10.39 -3.86 -1.36
C LYS A 49 10.17 -4.61 -0.03
N ALA A 50 11.01 -4.34 0.97
CA ALA A 50 10.88 -4.97 2.29
C ALA A 50 9.54 -4.65 2.97
N PHE A 51 9.04 -3.42 2.80
CA PHE A 51 7.75 -3.00 3.32
C PHE A 51 6.60 -3.77 2.68
N ILE A 52 6.54 -3.80 1.34
CA ILE A 52 5.48 -4.49 0.60
C ILE A 52 5.47 -5.99 0.88
N ASP A 53 6.64 -6.63 0.96
CA ASP A 53 6.73 -8.06 1.24
C ASP A 53 6.21 -8.39 2.65
N ARG A 54 6.57 -7.59 3.66
CA ARG A 54 6.01 -7.72 5.02
C ARG A 54 4.50 -7.51 5.09
N VAL A 55 3.96 -6.56 4.33
CA VAL A 55 2.50 -6.33 4.32
C VAL A 55 1.79 -7.50 3.62
N ARG A 56 2.34 -8.02 2.52
CA ARG A 56 1.78 -9.19 1.82
C ARG A 56 1.73 -10.42 2.74
N GLU A 57 2.80 -10.74 3.45
CA GLU A 57 2.85 -11.87 4.38
C GLU A 57 1.81 -11.76 5.52
N ARG A 58 1.47 -10.55 5.95
CA ARG A 58 0.48 -10.32 7.02
C ARG A 58 -0.97 -10.28 6.52
N ALA A 59 -1.15 -10.08 5.22
CA ALA A 59 -2.48 -9.94 4.61
C ALA A 59 -3.02 -11.26 4.04
N LEU A 60 -2.13 -12.23 3.78
CA LEU A 60 -2.43 -13.63 3.46
C LEU A 60 -2.65 -14.46 4.74
#